data_AF-A0AAW4PIY5-F1
#
_entry.id   AF-A0AAW4PIY5-F1
#
_cell.length_a   1.000
_cell.length_b   1.000
_cell.length_c   1.000
_cell.angle_alpha   90.00
_cell.angle_beta   90.00
_cell.angle_gamma   90.00
#
_symmetry.space_group_name_H-M   'P 1'
#
loop_
_entity.id
_entity.type
_entity.pdbx_description
1 polymer ?
#
loop_
_entity_poly.entity_id
_entity_poly.type
_entity_poly.pdbx_seq_one_letter_code
_entity_poly.pdbx_strand_id
1 'polypeptide(L)' 'MSMDDKRAAVEQLEAALNAADADSMEYHIRQALQYLHVEDERSAPSKDSGNDELR' A
#
# COMPACT_ATOMS: atom_id res chain seq x y z
N MET A 1 9.72 -7.15 1.11
CA MET A 1 8.55 -7.70 0.40
C MET A 1 8.93 -9.06 -0.19
N SER A 2 8.21 -10.12 0.19
CA SER A 2 8.40 -11.48 -0.31
C SER A 2 7.97 -11.62 -1.78
N MET A 3 8.42 -12.68 -2.44
CA MET A 3 7.94 -13.03 -3.78
C MET A 3 6.45 -13.40 -3.76
N ASP A 4 5.98 -13.99 -2.65
CA ASP A 4 4.57 -14.34 -2.44
C ASP A 4 3.70 -13.08 -2.32
N ASP A 5 4.17 -12.06 -1.57
CA ASP A 5 3.46 -10.78 -1.44
C ASP A 5 3.33 -10.08 -2.80
N LYS A 6 4.39 -10.10 -3.62
CA LYS A 6 4.35 -9.55 -4.99
C LYS A 6 3.33 -10.27 -5.85
N ARG A 7 3.28 -11.60 -5.78
CA ARG A 7 2.33 -12.40 -6.54
C ARG A 7 0.90 -12.10 -6.12
N ALA A 8 0.63 -12.07 -4.81
CA ALA A 8 -0.66 -11.72 -4.27
C ALA A 8 -1.10 -10.30 -4.68
N ALA A 9 -0.19 -9.33 -4.68
CA ALA A 9 -0.46 -7.98 -5.16
C ALA A 9 -0.88 -7.94 -6.64
N VAL A 10 -0.19 -8.70 -7.50
CA VAL A 10 -0.53 -8.79 -8.93
C VAL A 10 -1.90 -9.43 -9.13
N GLU A 11 -2.19 -10.53 -8.42
CA GLU A 11 -3.49 -11.20 -8.49
C GLU A 11 -4.64 -10.25 -8.10
N GLN A 12 -4.43 -9.41 -7.08
CA GLN A 12 -5.42 -8.39 -6.70
C GLN A 12 -5.55 -7.29 -7.75
N LEU A 13 -4.46 -6.85 -8.39
CA LEU A 13 -4.53 -5.86 -9.47
C LEU A 13 -5.26 -6.40 -10.71
N GLU A 14 -5.04 -7.66 -11.07
CA GLU A 14 -5.79 -8.31 -12.15
C GLU A 14 -7.28 -8.43 -11.82
N ALA A 15 -7.63 -8.76 -10.57
CA ALA A 15 -9.02 -8.76 -10.12
C ALA A 15 -9.65 -7.35 -10.19
N ALA A 16 -8.92 -6.30 -9.81
CA ALA A 16 -9.40 -4.92 -9.91
C ALA A 16 -9.72 -4.52 -11.36
N LEU A 17 -8.87 -4.89 -12.32
CA LEU A 17 -9.09 -4.61 -13.74
C LEU A 17 -10.32 -5.30 -14.33
N ASN A 18 -10.72 -6.43 -13.75
CA ASN A 18 -11.88 -7.22 -14.21
C ASN A 18 -13.14 -7.00 -13.35
N ALA A 19 -13.09 -6.10 -12.36
CA ALA A 19 -14.23 -5.83 -11.50
C ALA A 19 -15.38 -5.19 -12.28
N ALA A 20 -16.61 -5.63 -12.00
CA ALA A 20 -17.81 -5.13 -12.68
C ALA A 20 -18.29 -3.76 -12.17
N ASP A 21 -17.82 -3.36 -10.99
CA ASP A 21 -18.23 -2.14 -10.30
C ASP A 21 -17.04 -1.47 -9.58
N ALA A 22 -17.22 -0.20 -9.27
CA ALA A 22 -16.18 0.63 -8.69
C ALA A 22 -15.80 0.22 -7.26
N ASP A 23 -16.75 -0.29 -6.46
CA ASP A 23 -16.50 -0.68 -5.06
C ASP A 23 -15.61 -1.93 -5.02
N SER A 24 -15.90 -2.91 -5.88
CA SER A 24 -15.10 -4.12 -6.07
C SER A 24 -13.69 -3.78 -6.59
N MET A 25 -13.59 -2.86 -7.56
CA MET A 25 -12.29 -2.37 -8.06
C MET A 25 -11.47 -1.73 -6.93
N GLU A 26 -12.07 -0.83 -6.15
CA GLU A 26 -11.41 -0.13 -5.04
C GLU A 26 -10.96 -1.10 -3.94
N TYR A 27 -11.79 -2.09 -3.61
CA TYR A 27 -11.44 -3.15 -2.66
C TYR A 27 -10.17 -3.88 -3.08
N HIS A 28 -10.10 -4.34 -4.32
CA HIS A 28 -8.94 -5.08 -4.84
C HIS A 28 -7.68 -4.21 -4.91
N ILE A 29 -7.80 -2.94 -5.30
CA ILE A 29 -6.67 -1.99 -5.26
C ILE A 29 -6.13 -1.84 -3.83
N ARG A 30 -7.02 -1.69 -2.83
CA ARG A 30 -6.60 -1.56 -1.42
C ARG A 30 -5.85 -2.80 -0.94
N GLN A 31 -6.32 -4.00 -1.31
CA GLN A 31 -5.63 -5.25 -0.98
C GLN A 31 -4.24 -5.33 -1.64
N ALA A 32 -4.12 -4.97 -2.92
CA ALA A 32 -2.84 -4.94 -3.61
C ALA A 32 -1.83 -4.01 -2.93
N LEU A 33 -2.26 -2.82 -2.53
CA LEU A 33 -1.40 -1.84 -1.83
C LEU A 33 -0.91 -2.36 -0.47
N GLN A 34 -1.76 -3.11 0.26
CA GLN A 34 -1.37 -3.74 1.53
C GLN A 34 -0.25 -4.77 1.32
N TYR A 35 -0.35 -5.63 0.31
CA TYR A 35 0.72 -6.58 -0.03
C TYR A 35 2.01 -5.90 -0.48
N LEU A 36 1.89 -4.77 -1.19
CA LEU A 36 3.04 -3.99 -1.61
C LEU A 36 3.69 -3.19 -0.47
N HIS A 37 3.07 -3.19 0.72
CA HIS A 37 3.45 -2.33 1.84
C HIS A 37 3.61 -0.86 1.40
N VAL A 38 2.74 -0.40 0.49
CA VAL A 38 2.70 1.01 0.13
C VAL A 38 2.08 1.71 1.33
N GLU A 39 2.94 2.22 2.21
CA GLU A 39 2.50 3.11 3.28
C GLU A 39 1.84 4.32 2.60
N ASP A 40 0.61 4.62 2.98
CA ASP A 40 -0.01 5.88 2.63
C ASP A 40 0.87 6.94 3.28
N GLU A 41 1.70 7.65 2.51
CA GLU A 41 2.60 8.70 3.01
C GLU A 41 1.84 9.79 3.79
N ARG A 42 0.51 9.81 3.69
CA ARG A 42 -0.41 10.63 4.48
C ARG A 42 -0.60 10.17 5.93
N SER A 43 -0.24 8.94 6.28
CA SER A 43 -0.40 8.34 7.62
C SER A 43 0.92 8.21 8.38
N ALA A 44 2.06 8.56 7.77
CA ALA A 44 3.30 8.64 8.50
C ALA A 44 3.22 9.85 9.46
N PRO A 45 3.25 9.68 10.79
CA PRO A 45 3.51 10.81 11.67
C PRO A 45 4.87 11.36 11.24
N SER A 46 4.92 12.62 10.84
CA SER A 46 6.16 13.32 10.58
C SER A 46 7.06 13.04 11.77
N LYS A 47 8.13 12.26 11.57
CA LYS A 47 9.20 12.16 12.56
C LYS A 47 9.91 13.50 12.53
N ASP A 48 9.29 14.47 13.17
CA ASP A 48 9.96 15.61 13.76
C ASP A 48 10.83 15.05 14.89
N SER A 49 12.02 14.59 14.51
CA SER A 49 13.13 14.43 15.44
C SER A 49 14.10 15.55 15.14
N GLY A 50 13.71 16.75 15.58
CA GLY A 50 14.67 17.77 15.96
C GLY A 50 15.63 17.15 16.97
N ASN A 51 16.86 16.91 16.55
CA ASN A 51 17.97 16.73 17.47
C ASN A 51 18.80 18.01 17.42
N ASP A 52 18.29 18.97 18.17
CA ASP A 52 19.04 20.13 18.65
C ASP A 52 20.13 19.65 19.62
N GLU A 53 21.13 20.52 19.81
CA GLU A 53 22.29 20.40 20.70
C GLU A 53 23.49 19.53 20.26
N LEU A 54 24.31 20.22 19.46
CA LEU A 54 25.77 20.28 19.62
C LEU A 54 26.22 20.18 21.09
N ARG A 55 27.12 19.22 21.39
CA ARG A 55 28.10 19.32 22.49
C ARG A 55 29.42 18.70 22.10
#